data_AF-A0A2R6D275-F1
#
_entry.id   AF-A0A2R6D275-F1
#
_cell.length_a   1.000
_cell.length_b   1.000
_cell.length_c   1.000
_cell.angle_alpha   90.00
_cell.angle_beta   90.00
_cell.angle_gamma   90.00
#
_symmetry.space_group_name_H-M   'P 1'
#
loop_
_entity.id
_entity.type
_entity.pdbx_description
1 polymer ?
#
loop_
_entity_poly.entity_id
_entity_poly.type
_entity_poly.pdbx_seq_one_letter_code
_entity_poly.pdbx_strand_id
1 'polypeptide(L)'
;FWARRSASLLRKVAIDGPVGVGALKTEYGTAKQGSNRYRVRPRHKTEGSGSIIRTALQQLEEAGYVETAEGEGRQVTSEGHSLLDETAEDVLENLDDPELSRYA
;
A
#
# COMPACT_ATOMS: atom_id res chain seq x y z
N PHE A 1 -5.81 -6.75 10.53
CA PHE A 1 -5.72 -6.86 9.05
C PHE A 1 -6.01 -5.52 8.38
N TRP A 2 -7.18 -4.91 8.62
CA TRP A 2 -7.63 -3.70 7.92
C TRP A 2 -6.64 -2.52 8.04
N ALA A 3 -6.33 -2.07 9.26
CA ALA A 3 -5.39 -0.96 9.49
C ALA A 3 -4.03 -1.18 8.81
N ARG A 4 -3.44 -2.39 8.94
CA ARG A 4 -2.18 -2.74 8.27
C ARG A 4 -2.30 -2.68 6.74
N ARG A 5 -3.43 -3.12 6.17
CA ARG A 5 -3.65 -3.06 4.72
C ARG A 5 -3.80 -1.62 4.26
N SER A 6 -4.56 -0.79 4.98
CA SER A 6 -4.73 0.63 4.66
C SER A 6 -3.39 1.39 4.77
N ALA A 7 -2.62 1.18 5.84
CA ALA A 7 -1.29 1.78 6.00
C ALA A 7 -0.32 1.37 4.88
N SER A 8 -0.31 0.08 4.53
CA SER A 8 0.49 -0.44 3.41
C SER A 8 0.07 0.21 2.08
N LEU A 9 -1.23 0.42 1.85
CA LEU A 9 -1.74 1.07 0.65
C LEU A 9 -1.35 2.55 0.61
N LEU A 10 -1.54 3.28 1.71
CA LEU A 10 -1.14 4.69 1.84
C LEU A 10 0.35 4.87 1.48
N ARG A 11 1.23 4.08 2.11
CA ARG A 11 2.67 4.10 1.81
C ARG A 11 2.97 3.79 0.35
N LYS A 12 2.25 2.86 -0.26
CA LYS A 12 2.48 2.47 -1.66
C LYS A 12 2.06 3.58 -2.63
N VAL A 13 0.94 4.25 -2.36
CA VAL A 13 0.49 5.42 -3.11
C VAL A 13 1.49 6.58 -2.96
N ALA A 14 2.06 6.78 -1.77
CA ALA A 14 3.06 7.83 -1.54
C ALA A 14 4.35 7.63 -2.35
N ILE A 15 4.79 6.38 -2.54
CA ILE A 15 6.05 6.06 -3.21
C ILE A 15 5.87 5.92 -4.74
N ASP A 16 4.80 5.27 -5.16
CA ASP A 16 4.59 4.88 -6.56
C ASP A 16 3.48 5.71 -7.25
N GLY A 17 3.02 6.80 -6.62
CA GLY A 17 1.92 7.63 -7.11
C GLY A 17 2.25 8.40 -8.40
N PRO A 18 1.26 8.65 -9.28
CA PRO A 18 -0.14 8.23 -9.19
C PRO A 18 -0.37 6.74 -9.54
N VAL A 19 -1.22 6.05 -8.76
CA VAL A 19 -1.46 4.60 -8.90
C VAL A 19 -2.94 4.20 -8.90
N GLY A 20 -3.30 3.29 -9.81
CA GLY A 20 -4.65 2.73 -9.94
C GLY A 20 -4.89 1.41 -9.17
N VAL A 21 -6.16 1.05 -8.98
CA VAL A 21 -6.56 -0.21 -8.31
C VAL A 21 -6.00 -1.45 -9.02
N GLY A 22 -5.90 -1.43 -10.36
CA GLY A 22 -5.37 -2.56 -11.14
C GLY A 22 -3.90 -2.86 -10.88
N ALA A 23 -3.06 -1.82 -10.79
CA ALA A 23 -1.65 -1.95 -10.44
C ALA A 23 -1.51 -2.54 -9.02
N LEU A 24 -2.27 -2.01 -8.06
CA LEU A 24 -2.28 -2.50 -6.69
C LEU A 24 -2.80 -3.95 -6.59
N LYS A 25 -3.80 -4.34 -7.38
CA LYS A 25 -4.24 -5.75 -7.45
C LYS A 25 -3.12 -6.68 -7.91
N THR A 26 -2.29 -6.23 -8.85
CA THR A 26 -1.16 -7.00 -9.36
C THR A 26 -0.02 -7.10 -8.34
N GLU A 27 0.27 -6.01 -7.62
CA GLU A 27 1.22 -5.94 -6.51
C GLU A 27 0.81 -6.84 -5.34
N TYR A 28 -0.40 -6.66 -4.83
CA TYR A 28 -0.94 -7.42 -3.69
C TYR A 28 -1.47 -8.82 -4.08
N GLY A 29 -1.17 -9.29 -5.29
CA GLY A 29 -1.45 -10.63 -5.74
C GLY A 29 -0.57 -11.69 -5.08
N THR A 30 -0.94 -12.95 -5.22
CA THR A 30 -0.16 -14.08 -4.68
C THR A 30 -0.15 -15.26 -5.64
N ALA A 31 0.84 -16.15 -5.48
CA ALA A 31 0.94 -17.38 -6.27
C ALA A 31 -0.02 -18.45 -5.72
N LYS A 32 -1.09 -18.72 -6.46
CA LYS A 32 -2.07 -19.75 -6.10
C LYS A 32 -1.77 -21.06 -6.83
N GLN A 33 -1.90 -22.17 -6.11
CA GLN A 33 -1.91 -23.50 -6.70
C GLN A 33 -3.31 -23.77 -7.30
N GLY A 34 -3.37 -24.58 -8.36
CA GLY A 34 -4.65 -25.04 -8.90
C GLY A 34 -5.47 -25.82 -7.87
N SER A 35 -6.74 -26.08 -8.17
CA SER A 35 -7.62 -26.90 -7.30
C SER A 35 -7.04 -28.31 -7.07
N ASN A 36 -7.59 -29.08 -6.12
CA ASN A 36 -7.12 -30.43 -5.80
C ASN A 36 -6.96 -31.35 -7.03
N ARG A 37 -7.82 -31.18 -8.05
CA ARG A 37 -7.74 -31.88 -9.35
C ARG A 37 -6.44 -31.58 -10.11
N TYR A 38 -5.85 -30.41 -9.91
CA TYR A 38 -4.71 -29.87 -10.64
C TYR A 38 -3.48 -29.66 -9.75
N ARG A 39 -3.32 -30.45 -8.68
CA ARG A 39 -2.21 -30.29 -7.71
C ARG A 39 -0.82 -30.34 -8.36
N VAL A 40 -0.68 -31.05 -9.48
CA VAL A 40 0.58 -31.16 -10.26
C VAL A 40 0.87 -29.94 -11.14
N ARG A 41 -0.07 -29.00 -11.30
CA ARG A 41 0.16 -27.79 -12.10
C ARG A 41 1.03 -26.79 -11.32
N PRO A 42 2.02 -26.14 -11.97
CA PRO A 42 2.78 -25.05 -11.37
C PRO A 42 1.88 -23.94 -10.82
N ARG A 43 2.39 -23.22 -9.80
CA ARG A 43 1.67 -22.08 -9.23
C ARG A 43 1.65 -20.93 -10.25
N HIS A 44 0.50 -20.31 -10.42
CA HIS A 44 0.35 -19.12 -11.25
C HIS A 44 0.04 -17.90 -10.38
N LYS A 45 0.57 -16.74 -10.76
CA LYS A 45 0.27 -15.47 -10.09
C LYS A 45 -1.22 -15.17 -10.28
N THR A 46 -1.90 -14.89 -9.18
CA THR A 46 -3.29 -14.42 -9.16
C THR A 46 -3.33 -13.04 -8.54
N GLU A 47 -4.18 -12.17 -9.08
CA GLU A 47 -4.39 -10.83 -8.53
C GLU A 47 -4.97 -10.85 -7.11
N GLY A 48 -4.71 -9.76 -6.38
CA GLY A 48 -5.30 -9.45 -5.09
C GLY A 48 -6.78 -9.05 -5.20
N SER A 49 -7.45 -8.98 -4.03
CA SER A 49 -8.85 -8.57 -3.97
C SER A 49 -9.02 -7.09 -4.32
N GLY A 50 -9.69 -6.81 -5.43
CA GLY A 50 -9.98 -5.44 -5.86
C GLY A 50 -10.97 -4.71 -4.95
N SER A 51 -11.90 -5.42 -4.32
CA SER A 51 -12.87 -4.82 -3.39
C SER A 51 -12.18 -4.27 -2.14
N ILE A 52 -11.27 -5.05 -1.53
CA ILE A 52 -10.52 -4.60 -0.35
C ILE A 52 -9.68 -3.36 -0.67
N ILE A 53 -8.95 -3.38 -1.79
CA ILE A 53 -8.11 -2.26 -2.20
C ILE A 53 -8.94 -1.01 -2.45
N ARG A 54 -10.05 -1.14 -3.20
CA ARG A 54 -10.92 -0.01 -3.53
C ARG A 54 -11.54 0.62 -2.29
N THR A 55 -12.10 -0.21 -1.40
CA THR A 55 -12.72 0.27 -0.17
C THR A 55 -11.71 0.94 0.77
N ALA A 56 -10.50 0.39 0.88
CA ALA A 56 -9.45 1.03 1.69
C ALA A 56 -9.01 2.38 1.10
N LEU A 57 -8.86 2.48 -0.22
CA LEU A 57 -8.52 3.76 -0.88
C LEU A 57 -9.63 4.80 -0.73
N GLN A 58 -10.90 4.39 -0.83
CA GLN A 58 -12.04 5.29 -0.59
C GLN A 58 -12.04 5.83 0.84
N GLN A 59 -11.77 4.98 1.84
CA GLN A 59 -11.66 5.43 3.23
C GLN A 59 -10.46 6.35 3.48
N LEU A 60 -9.33 6.13 2.79
CA LEU A 60 -8.19 7.03 2.86
C LEU A 60 -8.46 8.38 2.19
N GLU A 61 -9.27 8.39 1.12
CA GLU A 61 -9.74 9.61 0.46
C GLU A 61 -10.76 10.36 1.32
N GLU A 62 -11.71 9.67 1.94
CA GLU A 62 -12.63 10.24 2.95
C GLU A 62 -11.89 10.81 4.16
N ALA A 63 -10.77 10.21 4.55
CA ALA A 63 -9.92 10.69 5.64
C ALA A 63 -8.96 11.83 5.21
N GLY A 64 -8.94 12.21 3.93
CA GLY A 64 -8.12 13.32 3.43
C GLY A 64 -6.66 12.98 3.16
N TYR A 65 -6.24 11.71 3.24
CA TYR A 65 -4.83 11.31 3.06
C TYR A 65 -4.44 10.98 1.61
N VAL A 66 -5.44 10.74 0.76
CA VAL A 66 -5.27 10.36 -0.64
C VAL A 66 -6.29 11.13 -1.47
N GLU A 67 -5.93 11.48 -2.69
CA GLU A 67 -6.84 12.11 -3.64
C GLU A 67 -6.75 11.46 -5.01
N THR A 68 -7.80 11.63 -5.81
CA THR A 68 -7.82 11.18 -7.19
C THR A 68 -6.98 12.13 -8.07
N ALA A 69 -5.89 11.61 -8.64
CA ALA A 69 -5.10 12.30 -9.66
C ALA A 69 -5.84 12.17 -11.00
N GLU A 70 -6.23 13.30 -11.60
CA GLU A 70 -7.13 13.45 -12.77
C GLU A 70 -6.99 12.36 -13.85
N GLY A 71 -7.66 11.21 -13.68
CA GLY A 71 -7.64 10.08 -14.62
C GLY A 71 -6.45 9.12 -14.49
N GLU A 72 -5.43 9.43 -13.68
CA GLU A 72 -4.19 8.64 -13.54
C GLU A 72 -4.22 7.68 -12.34
N GLY A 73 -5.15 7.86 -11.41
CA GLY A 73 -5.33 6.97 -10.27
C GLY A 73 -5.47 7.74 -8.97
N ARG A 74 -4.68 7.35 -7.97
CA ARG A 74 -4.64 7.99 -6.65
C ARG A 74 -3.23 8.50 -6.39
N GLN A 75 -3.14 9.65 -5.75
CA GLN A 75 -1.90 10.23 -5.23
C GLN A 75 -2.10 10.61 -3.75
N VAL A 76 -1.02 10.73 -3.00
CA VAL A 76 -1.09 11.16 -1.59
C VAL A 76 -1.25 12.68 -1.54
N THR A 77 -2.05 13.14 -0.56
CA THR A 77 -2.23 14.57 -0.27
C THR A 77 -1.11 15.08 0.63
N SER A 78 -1.00 16.40 0.81
CA SER A 78 -0.05 16.98 1.77
C SER A 78 -0.25 16.45 3.19
N GLU A 79 -1.51 16.29 3.64
CA GLU A 79 -1.82 15.72 4.97
C GLU A 79 -1.40 14.25 5.08
N GLY A 80 -1.58 13.47 4.00
CA GLY A 80 -1.11 12.08 3.96
C GLY A 80 0.42 11.98 3.99
N HIS A 81 1.14 12.91 3.37
CA HIS A 81 2.59 13.01 3.47
C HIS A 81 3.03 13.36 4.90
N SER A 82 2.45 14.39 5.51
CA SER A 82 2.76 14.77 6.90
C SER A 82 2.59 13.60 7.87
N LEU A 83 1.48 12.85 7.78
CA LEU A 83 1.26 11.68 8.63
C LEU A 83 2.36 10.62 8.48
N LEU A 84 2.79 10.36 7.24
CA LEU A 84 3.84 9.36 6.97
C LEU A 84 5.20 9.82 7.48
N ASP A 85 5.53 11.11 7.31
CA ASP A 85 6.80 11.69 7.72
C ASP A 85 6.90 11.76 9.26
N GLU A 86 5.85 12.22 9.95
CA GLU A 86 5.77 12.21 11.42
C GLU A 86 5.93 10.78 11.97
N THR A 87 5.23 9.81 11.37
CA THR A 87 5.36 8.40 11.78
C THR A 87 6.78 7.86 11.51
N ALA A 88 7.45 8.31 10.44
CA ALA A 88 8.79 7.88 10.11
C ALA A 88 9.83 8.47 11.07
N GLU A 89 9.68 9.74 11.47
CA GLU A 89 10.48 10.41 12.50
C GLU A 89 10.36 9.68 13.83
N ASP A 90 9.12 9.43 14.30
CA ASP A 90 8.87 8.64 15.51
C ASP A 90 9.58 7.28 15.46
N VAL A 91 9.48 6.56 14.34
CA VAL A 91 10.13 5.25 14.18
C VAL A 91 11.65 5.38 14.19
N LEU A 92 12.22 6.42 13.57
CA LEU A 92 13.65 6.66 13.53
C LEU A 92 14.22 6.97 14.92
N GLU A 93 13.54 7.82 15.70
CA GLU A 93 13.93 8.13 17.08
C GLU A 93 13.92 6.90 17.99
N ASN A 94 12.98 5.98 17.77
CA ASN A 94 12.84 4.74 18.54
C ASN A 94 13.74 3.60 18.02
N LEU A 95 14.40 3.76 16.88
CA LEU A 95 15.39 2.81 16.38
C LEU A 95 16.71 3.10 17.10
N ASP A 96 17.06 2.28 18.09
CA ASP A 96 18.36 2.28 18.78
C ASP A 96 19.52 1.84 17.85
N ASP A 97 19.64 2.44 16.67
CA ASP A 97 20.70 2.18 15.69
C ASP A 97 21.65 3.39 15.62
N PRO A 98 22.85 3.28 16.23
CA PRO A 98 23.79 4.39 16.29
C PRO A 98 24.29 4.85 14.91
N GLU A 99 24.24 4.02 13.86
CA GLU A 99 24.64 4.43 12.51
C GLU A 99 23.60 5.35 11.84
N LEU A 100 22.33 5.28 12.26
CA LEU A 100 21.25 6.11 11.73
C LEU A 100 21.23 7.53 12.32
N SER A 101 21.87 7.76 13.47
CA SER A 101 21.96 9.08 14.13
C SER A 101 22.57 10.19 13.26
N ARG A 102 23.32 9.83 12.22
CA ARG A 102 23.91 10.78 11.25
C ARG A 102 22.89 11.32 10.24
N TYR A 103 21.73 10.67 10.13
CA TYR A 103 20.68 10.97 9.16
C TYR A 103 19.37 11.45 9.83
N ALA A 104 19.34 11.49 11.16
CA ALA A 104 18.29 12.12 11.96
C ALA A 104 18.49 13.65 11.98
#